data_AF-A0A3N5M538-F1
#
_entry.id   AF-A0A3N5M538-F1
#
_cell.length_a   1.000
_cell.length_b   1.000
_cell.length_c   1.000
_cell.angle_alpha   90.00
_cell.angle_beta   90.00
_cell.angle_gamma   90.00
#
_symmetry.space_group_name_H-M   'P 1'
#
loop_
_entity.id
_entity.type
_entity.pdbx_description
1 polymer ?
#
loop_
_entity_poly.entity_id
_entity_poly.type
_entity_poly.pdbx_seq_one_letter_code
_entity_poly.pdbx_strand_id
1 'polypeptide(L)'
;MAGKPRVHGRKSLIRYEWLNLVLLMFAVVVLTLFSSWVFQYYSKPDTELDGEASILSEVVTDADVCMFTVGTRLTHTSRRYQSPLDITPNDTLAKNLFGIGGIVEVSIHEKSVVLRKIPSVRWETIQPAARGIITDYMRNN
;
A
#
# COMPACT_ATOMS: atom_id res chain seq x y z
N MET A 1 78.35 4.56 -33.23
CA MET A 1 77.25 4.14 -34.14
C MET A 1 75.98 4.03 -33.31
N ALA A 2 75.00 4.90 -33.59
CA ALA A 2 73.79 5.08 -32.82
C ALA A 2 72.76 3.97 -33.08
N GLY A 3 72.03 3.57 -32.02
CA GLY A 3 71.17 2.41 -32.01
C GLY A 3 69.82 2.56 -32.70
N LYS A 4 69.08 1.45 -32.74
CA LYS A 4 67.63 1.43 -32.93
C LYS A 4 67.01 0.41 -31.97
N PRO A 5 66.23 0.83 -30.96
CA PRO A 5 65.40 -0.10 -30.21
C PRO A 5 64.21 -0.51 -31.07
N ARG A 6 64.03 -1.83 -31.25
CA ARG A 6 62.85 -2.40 -31.91
C ARG A 6 61.68 -2.36 -30.93
N VAL A 7 60.74 -1.44 -31.13
CA VAL A 7 59.46 -1.42 -30.43
C VAL A 7 58.58 -2.51 -31.04
N HIS A 8 58.33 -3.60 -30.31
CA HIS A 8 57.32 -4.61 -30.64
C HIS A 8 56.45 -4.83 -29.39
N GLY A 9 55.20 -4.37 -29.42
CA GLY A 9 54.29 -4.58 -28.28
C GLY A 9 52.93 -3.87 -28.33
N ARG A 10 52.58 -3.17 -29.42
CA ARG A 10 51.37 -2.32 -29.45
C ARG A 10 50.09 -3.03 -29.92
N LYS A 11 50.20 -4.17 -30.60
CA LYS A 11 49.05 -4.85 -31.24
C LYS A 11 48.27 -5.79 -30.31
N SER A 12 48.88 -6.31 -29.24
CA SER A 12 48.17 -7.21 -28.30
C SER A 12 47.35 -6.43 -27.28
N LEU A 13 47.84 -5.28 -26.79
CA LEU A 13 47.15 -4.46 -25.78
C LEU A 13 45.76 -3.98 -26.26
N ILE A 14 45.68 -3.50 -27.50
CA ILE A 14 44.44 -2.96 -28.10
C ILE A 14 43.32 -4.01 -28.15
N ARG A 15 43.67 -5.30 -28.33
CA ARG A 15 42.68 -6.39 -28.35
C ARG A 15 42.10 -6.66 -26.97
N TYR A 16 42.92 -6.58 -25.92
CA TYR A 16 42.45 -6.74 -24.54
C TYR A 16 41.61 -5.55 -24.09
N GLU A 17 42.00 -4.33 -24.47
CA GLU A 17 41.21 -3.12 -24.20
C GLU A 17 39.83 -3.19 -24.84
N TRP A 18 39.74 -3.61 -26.10
CA TRP A 18 38.46 -3.76 -26.79
C TRP A 18 37.59 -4.86 -26.18
N LEU A 19 38.18 -6.00 -25.81
CA LEU A 19 37.47 -7.11 -25.18
C LEU A 19 36.90 -6.72 -23.81
N ASN A 20 37.67 -5.98 -23.02
CA ASN A 20 37.24 -5.48 -21.71
C ASN A 20 36.14 -4.42 -21.85
N LEU A 21 36.23 -3.55 -22.87
CA LEU A 21 35.21 -2.55 -23.15
C LEU A 21 33.88 -3.21 -23.58
N VAL A 22 33.92 -4.22 -24.44
CA VAL A 22 32.72 -4.99 -24.85
C VAL A 22 32.10 -5.70 -23.64
N LEU A 23 32.93 -6.30 -22.78
CA LEU A 23 32.45 -6.98 -21.57
C LEU A 23 31.80 -6.00 -20.58
N LEU A 24 32.38 -4.82 -20.40
CA LEU A 24 31.82 -3.76 -19.56
C LEU A 24 30.49 -3.25 -20.14
N MET A 25 30.42 -3.03 -21.46
CA MET A 25 29.17 -2.65 -22.13
C MET A 25 28.09 -3.71 -21.95
N PHE A 26 28.43 -5.00 -22.09
CA PHE A 26 27.52 -6.10 -21.85
C PHE A 26 27.01 -6.11 -20.40
N ALA A 27 27.91 -5.94 -19.42
CA ALA A 27 27.53 -5.88 -18.01
C ALA A 27 26.57 -4.72 -17.71
N VAL A 28 26.79 -3.55 -18.30
CA VAL A 28 25.90 -2.38 -18.14
C VAL A 28 24.52 -2.67 -18.74
N VAL A 29 24.44 -3.27 -19.94
CA VAL A 29 23.17 -3.61 -20.58
C VAL A 29 22.41 -4.67 -19.78
N VAL A 30 23.11 -5.69 -19.27
CA VAL A 30 22.49 -6.70 -18.40
C VAL A 30 21.97 -6.06 -17.12
N LEU A 31 22.74 -5.15 -16.51
CA LEU A 31 22.33 -4.46 -15.29
C LEU A 31 21.11 -3.55 -15.51
N THR A 32 21.03 -2.84 -16.63
CA THR A 32 19.86 -1.99 -16.93
C THR A 32 18.62 -2.81 -17.23
N LEU A 33 18.75 -3.91 -17.98
CA LEU A 33 17.64 -4.85 -18.21
C LEU A 33 17.18 -5.52 -16.91
N PHE A 34 18.11 -5.96 -16.07
CA PHE A 34 17.81 -6.55 -14.78
C PHE A 34 17.15 -5.54 -13.84
N SER A 35 17.67 -4.33 -13.76
CA SER A 35 17.07 -3.23 -12.98
C SER A 35 15.65 -2.93 -13.46
N SER A 36 15.44 -2.80 -14.77
CA SER A 36 14.10 -2.60 -15.36
C SER A 36 13.16 -3.76 -15.03
N TRP A 37 13.63 -5.00 -15.10
CA TRP A 37 12.84 -6.19 -14.73
C TRP A 37 12.50 -6.22 -13.24
N VAL A 38 13.45 -5.91 -12.37
CA VAL A 38 13.25 -5.78 -10.92
C VAL A 38 12.22 -4.69 -10.64
N PHE A 39 12.38 -3.51 -11.24
CA PHE A 39 11.40 -2.44 -11.10
C PHE A 39 10.04 -2.86 -11.65
N GLN A 40 9.92 -3.58 -12.77
CA GLN A 40 8.62 -4.10 -13.23
C GLN A 40 8.03 -5.16 -12.29
N TYR A 41 8.88 -5.99 -11.68
CA TYR A 41 8.45 -7.01 -10.72
C TYR A 41 7.90 -6.39 -9.43
N TYR A 42 8.55 -5.34 -8.93
CA TYR A 42 8.15 -4.64 -7.69
C TYR A 42 7.24 -3.42 -7.93
N SER A 43 7.18 -2.87 -9.14
CA SER A 43 6.26 -1.80 -9.56
C SER A 43 4.99 -2.38 -10.15
N LYS A 44 4.62 -3.60 -9.75
CA LYS A 44 3.20 -3.89 -9.57
C LYS A 44 2.81 -3.12 -8.31
N PRO A 45 2.30 -1.87 -8.41
CA PRO A 45 1.62 -1.29 -7.26
C PRO A 45 0.63 -2.36 -6.82
N ASP A 46 0.68 -2.67 -5.52
CA ASP A 46 -0.14 -3.67 -4.85
C ASP A 46 -1.42 -3.83 -5.63
N THR A 47 -1.52 -4.97 -6.31
CA THR A 47 -2.63 -5.36 -7.16
C THR A 47 -3.86 -4.77 -6.53
N GLU A 48 -4.49 -3.80 -7.22
CA GLU A 48 -5.82 -3.34 -6.85
C GLU A 48 -6.60 -4.62 -6.62
N LEU A 49 -6.82 -4.94 -5.34
CA LEU A 49 -7.65 -6.06 -4.94
C LEU A 49 -9.06 -5.56 -5.22
N ASP A 50 -9.39 -5.52 -6.50
CA ASP A 50 -10.74 -5.51 -7.05
C ASP A 50 -11.35 -6.91 -6.85
N GLY A 51 -11.11 -7.48 -5.68
CA GLY A 51 -11.21 -8.90 -5.38
C GLY A 51 -11.68 -9.08 -3.95
N GLU A 52 -12.99 -9.21 -3.83
CA GLU A 52 -13.79 -9.34 -2.62
C GLU A 52 -13.85 -8.10 -1.70
N ALA A 53 -15.10 -7.69 -1.43
CA ALA A 53 -15.49 -6.85 -0.32
C ALA A 53 -15.05 -7.47 1.01
N SER A 54 -13.77 -7.30 1.33
CA SER A 54 -13.11 -7.92 2.47
C SER A 54 -12.35 -6.88 3.28
N ILE A 55 -12.41 -7.07 4.60
CA ILE A 55 -11.64 -6.27 5.55
C ILE A 55 -10.23 -6.83 5.56
N LEU A 56 -9.26 -6.02 5.13
CA LEU A 56 -7.85 -6.43 5.01
C LEU A 56 -7.14 -6.48 6.35
N SER A 57 -7.43 -5.53 7.23
CA SER A 57 -6.81 -5.46 8.54
C SER A 57 -7.71 -4.78 9.55
N GLU A 58 -7.62 -5.22 10.78
CA GLU A 58 -8.25 -4.60 11.93
C GLU A 58 -7.17 -4.33 12.98
N VAL A 59 -6.98 -3.06 13.30
CA VAL A 59 -5.92 -2.63 14.22
C VAL A 59 -6.54 -1.79 15.31
N VAL A 60 -6.39 -2.26 16.55
CA VAL A 60 -6.70 -1.49 17.75
C VAL A 60 -5.45 -0.68 18.07
N THR A 61 -5.47 0.63 17.80
CA THR A 61 -4.30 1.52 17.96
C THR A 61 -4.14 2.01 19.40
N ASP A 62 -5.27 2.17 20.09
CA ASP A 62 -5.37 2.57 21.50
C ASP A 62 -6.50 1.76 22.16
N ALA A 63 -6.59 1.74 23.49
CA ALA A 63 -7.62 1.00 24.22
C ALA A 63 -9.05 1.32 23.74
N ASP A 64 -9.25 2.52 23.19
CA ASP A 64 -10.54 3.06 22.77
C ASP A 64 -10.67 3.35 21.27
N VAL A 65 -9.66 3.05 20.47
CA VAL A 65 -9.66 3.34 19.02
C VAL A 65 -9.37 2.09 18.21
N CYS A 66 -10.26 1.77 17.26
CA CYS A 66 -10.10 0.66 16.32
C CYS A 66 -10.19 1.17 14.89
N MET A 67 -9.25 0.76 14.05
CA MET A 67 -9.19 1.07 12.64
C MET A 67 -9.44 -0.20 11.82
N PHE A 68 -10.38 -0.11 10.90
CA PHE A 68 -10.69 -1.11 9.89
C PHE A 68 -10.13 -0.62 8.55
N THR A 69 -9.24 -1.39 7.95
CA THR A 69 -8.75 -1.14 6.58
C THR A 69 -9.47 -2.10 5.65
N VAL A 70 -10.00 -1.57 4.56
CA VAL A 70 -10.75 -2.34 3.57
C VAL A 70 -10.04 -2.33 2.23
N GLY A 71 -10.26 -3.39 1.43
CA GLY A 71 -9.62 -3.52 0.11
C GLY A 71 -10.26 -2.61 -0.94
N THR A 72 -11.55 -2.34 -0.80
CA THR A 72 -12.31 -1.54 -1.76
C THR A 72 -12.51 -0.11 -1.27
N ARG A 73 -12.83 0.79 -2.22
CA ARG A 73 -13.07 2.20 -1.93
C ARG A 73 -14.47 2.39 -1.33
N LEU A 74 -14.56 2.93 -0.11
CA LEU A 74 -15.83 3.18 0.59
C LEU A 74 -16.46 4.51 0.21
N THR A 75 -15.64 5.55 0.06
CA THR A 75 -16.10 6.93 -0.17
C THR A 75 -15.04 7.72 -0.92
N HIS A 76 -15.45 8.69 -1.73
CA HIS A 76 -14.54 9.62 -2.39
C HIS A 76 -14.01 10.70 -1.45
N THR A 77 -14.70 10.95 -0.32
CA THR A 77 -14.39 12.02 0.62
C THR A 77 -14.23 11.50 2.03
N SER A 78 -13.18 11.93 2.74
CA SER A 78 -13.01 11.63 4.16
C SER A 78 -13.99 12.47 4.99
N ARG A 79 -14.70 11.82 5.90
CA ARG A 79 -15.66 12.46 6.81
C ARG A 79 -15.42 12.00 8.23
N ARG A 80 -15.61 12.90 9.19
CA ARG A 80 -15.45 12.64 10.60
C ARG A 80 -16.69 13.11 11.33
N TYR A 81 -17.26 12.23 12.14
CA TYR A 81 -18.46 12.47 12.92
C TYR A 81 -18.13 12.24 14.39
N GLN A 82 -18.32 13.28 15.20
CA GLN A 82 -18.09 13.25 16.66
C GLN A 82 -19.37 12.97 17.45
N SER A 83 -20.51 13.01 16.78
CA SER A 83 -21.81 12.76 17.36
C SER A 83 -22.74 12.12 16.31
N PRO A 84 -23.69 11.27 16.72
CA PRO A 84 -24.75 10.78 15.85
C PRO A 84 -25.60 11.90 15.22
N LEU A 85 -25.63 13.09 15.86
CA LEU A 85 -26.37 14.26 15.38
C LEU A 85 -25.67 14.95 14.20
N ASP A 86 -24.37 14.75 14.03
CA ASP A 86 -23.57 15.38 12.98
C ASP A 86 -23.61 14.58 11.66
N ILE A 87 -24.30 13.44 11.65
CA ILE A 87 -24.34 12.54 10.52
C ILE A 87 -25.09 13.20 9.35
N THR A 88 -24.44 13.24 8.20
CA THR A 88 -25.08 13.67 6.95
C THR A 88 -26.21 12.70 6.61
N PRO A 89 -27.42 13.14 6.25
CA PRO A 89 -28.57 12.24 6.02
C PRO A 89 -28.36 11.15 4.96
N ASN A 90 -27.39 11.32 4.05
CA ASN A 90 -27.03 10.33 3.03
C ASN A 90 -25.98 9.30 3.49
N ASP A 91 -25.43 9.41 4.70
CA ASP A 91 -24.34 8.56 5.18
C ASP A 91 -24.87 7.37 5.98
N THR A 92 -25.34 6.35 5.24
CA THR A 92 -25.92 5.12 5.82
C THR A 92 -24.88 4.30 6.59
N LEU A 93 -23.62 4.32 6.18
CA LEU A 93 -22.53 3.64 6.87
C LEU A 93 -22.29 4.24 8.26
N ALA A 94 -22.13 5.57 8.35
CA ALA A 94 -21.97 6.25 9.62
C ALA A 94 -23.17 6.00 10.55
N LYS A 95 -24.40 6.11 10.02
CA LYS A 95 -25.63 5.87 10.78
C LYS A 95 -25.68 4.47 11.40
N ASN A 96 -25.31 3.45 10.63
CA ASN A 96 -25.31 2.07 11.10
C ASN A 96 -24.21 1.84 12.17
N LEU A 97 -23.02 2.41 11.97
CA LEU A 97 -21.89 2.30 12.92
C LEU A 97 -22.19 2.98 14.26
N PHE A 98 -22.84 4.15 14.26
CA PHE A 98 -23.33 4.79 15.48
C PHE A 98 -24.49 4.05 16.15
N GLY A 99 -25.16 3.14 15.43
CA GLY A 99 -26.14 2.23 16.02
C GLY A 99 -25.51 1.20 16.97
N ILE A 100 -24.19 0.99 16.90
CA ILE A 100 -23.49 0.13 17.83
C ILE A 100 -23.32 0.85 19.17
N GLY A 101 -23.93 0.29 20.21
CA GLY A 101 -23.84 0.84 21.57
C GLY A 101 -22.39 0.99 22.02
N GLY A 102 -22.03 2.21 22.46
CA GLY A 102 -20.71 2.53 22.97
C GLY A 102 -19.77 3.20 21.98
N ILE A 103 -20.16 3.42 20.72
CA ILE A 103 -19.40 4.25 19.78
C ILE A 103 -19.65 5.74 20.03
N VAL A 104 -18.57 6.51 20.13
CA VAL A 104 -18.62 7.98 20.32
C VAL A 104 -18.18 8.74 19.08
N GLU A 105 -17.33 8.15 18.26
CA GLU A 105 -16.78 8.82 17.08
C GLU A 105 -16.62 7.84 15.93
N VAL A 106 -16.96 8.29 14.73
CA VAL A 106 -16.79 7.53 13.49
C VAL A 106 -16.08 8.42 12.48
N SER A 107 -14.92 7.99 12.01
CA SER A 107 -14.21 8.61 10.89
C SER A 107 -14.18 7.64 9.72
N ILE A 108 -14.69 8.07 8.58
CA ILE A 108 -14.74 7.28 7.34
C ILE A 108 -13.78 7.94 6.37
N HIS A 109 -12.78 7.18 5.95
CA HIS A 109 -11.83 7.53 4.93
C HIS A 109 -12.06 6.69 3.68
N GLU A 110 -11.29 6.96 2.64
CA GLU A 110 -11.45 6.34 1.33
C GLU A 110 -11.36 4.81 1.35
N LYS A 111 -10.44 4.25 2.14
CA LYS A 111 -10.21 2.80 2.30
C LYS A 111 -10.12 2.36 3.76
N SER A 112 -10.59 3.19 4.69
CA SER A 112 -10.54 2.84 6.11
C SER A 112 -11.66 3.48 6.92
N VAL A 113 -12.03 2.82 8.01
CA VAL A 113 -13.01 3.30 8.98
C VAL A 113 -12.36 3.27 10.35
N VAL A 114 -12.33 4.41 11.03
CA VAL A 114 -11.83 4.53 12.40
C VAL A 114 -13.02 4.73 13.31
N LEU A 115 -13.11 3.87 14.32
CA LEU A 115 -14.13 3.91 15.36
C LEU A 115 -13.47 4.26 16.69
N ARG A 116 -14.09 5.17 17.44
CA ARG A 116 -13.77 5.41 18.83
C ARG A 116 -14.93 4.94 19.70
N LYS A 117 -14.62 4.17 20.74
CA LYS A 117 -15.61 3.73 21.73
C LYS A 117 -15.46 4.49 23.05
N ILE A 118 -16.48 4.37 23.91
CA ILE A 118 -16.34 4.73 25.32
C ILE A 118 -15.40 3.74 26.04
N PRO A 119 -14.61 4.20 27.03
CA PRO A 119 -13.66 3.35 27.75
C PRO A 119 -14.28 2.12 28.44
N SER A 120 -15.54 2.21 28.85
CA SER A 120 -16.24 1.16 29.60
C SER A 120 -16.70 -0.02 28.75
N VAL A 121 -16.77 0.12 27.42
CA VAL A 121 -17.23 -0.95 26.52
C VAL A 121 -16.01 -1.68 25.97
N ARG A 122 -16.15 -2.99 25.72
CA ARG A 122 -15.06 -3.79 25.18
C ARG A 122 -15.16 -3.95 23.67
N TRP A 123 -14.00 -4.08 23.01
CA TRP A 123 -13.95 -4.26 21.56
C TRP A 123 -14.55 -5.59 21.10
N GLU A 124 -14.48 -6.66 21.90
CA GLU A 124 -14.96 -7.99 21.49
C GLU A 124 -16.47 -8.02 21.19
N THR A 125 -17.25 -7.07 21.72
CA THR A 125 -18.68 -6.91 21.42
C THR A 125 -18.94 -5.99 20.23
N ILE A 126 -18.05 -5.03 19.98
CA ILE A 126 -18.20 -4.00 18.93
C ILE A 126 -17.64 -4.49 17.59
N GLN A 127 -16.45 -5.09 17.60
CA GLN A 127 -15.71 -5.53 16.42
C GLN A 127 -16.54 -6.44 15.49
N PRO A 128 -17.20 -7.52 15.97
CA PRO A 128 -17.99 -8.37 15.08
C PRO A 128 -19.19 -7.61 14.47
N ALA A 129 -19.83 -6.72 15.23
CA ALA A 129 -20.95 -5.90 14.74
C ALA A 129 -20.49 -4.88 13.69
N ALA A 130 -19.40 -4.15 13.97
CA ALA A 130 -18.79 -3.20 13.05
C ALA A 130 -18.34 -3.88 11.76
N ARG A 131 -17.70 -5.05 11.87
CA ARG A 131 -17.30 -5.87 10.73
C ARG A 131 -18.48 -6.26 9.84
N GLY A 132 -19.58 -6.71 10.45
CA GLY A 132 -20.81 -7.04 9.72
C GLY A 132 -21.32 -5.85 8.92
N ILE A 133 -21.48 -4.70 9.58
CA ILE A 133 -21.98 -3.47 8.95
C ILE A 133 -21.10 -2.99 7.79
N ILE A 134 -19.77 -3.01 7.98
CA ILE A 134 -18.81 -2.58 6.93
C ILE A 134 -18.89 -3.55 5.75
N THR A 135 -18.92 -4.85 6.00
CA THR A 135 -18.99 -5.88 4.95
C THR A 135 -20.32 -5.78 4.18
N ASP A 136 -21.44 -5.59 4.87
CA ASP A 136 -22.76 -5.43 4.26
C ASP A 136 -22.83 -4.16 3.42
N TYR A 137 -22.21 -3.06 3.89
CA TYR A 137 -22.11 -1.83 3.12
C TYR A 137 -21.30 -2.02 1.84
N MET A 138 -20.16 -2.70 1.91
CA MET A 138 -19.32 -3.00 0.74
C MET A 138 -19.98 -3.97 -0.26
N ARG A 139 -20.91 -4.82 0.19
CA ARG A 139 -21.65 -5.74 -0.70
C ARG A 139 -22.78 -5.04 -1.45
N ASN A 140 -23.40 -4.06 -0.81
CA ASN A 140 -24.60 -3.40 -1.32
C ASN A 140 -24.31 -2.11 -2.12
N ASN A 141 -23.04 -1.76 -2.30
CA ASN A 141 -22.57 -0.53 -2.92
C ASN A 141 -21.52 -0.87 -3.98
#